data_AF-A0A1B7XBW0-F1
#
_entry.id   AF-A0A1B7XBW0-F1
#
_cell.length_a   1.000
_cell.length_b   1.000
_cell.length_c   1.000
_cell.angle_alpha   90.00
_cell.angle_beta   90.00
_cell.angle_gamma   90.00
#
_symmetry.space_group_name_H-M   'P 1'
#
loop_
_entity.id
_entity.type
_entity.pdbx_description
1 polymer ?
#
loop_
_entity_poly.entity_id
_entity_poly.type
_entity_poly.pdbx_seq_one_letter_code
_entity_poly.pdbx_strand_id
1 'polypeptide(L)'
;MTSKQTSIESVLKRMKKLKVGQCVDMRSFKRNRSVVIICCGEDSFRVVEDGFYQEVWENQTADKVKRLLKTLLKKEFPRSNKIRLYTLDSYEEANVNRMAHGAGRYGETCPTKKVAG
;
A
#
# COMPACT_ATOMS: atom_id res chain seq x y z
N MET A 1 8.74 9.00 9.80
CA MET A 1 9.52 8.13 8.89
C MET A 1 10.00 6.93 9.69
N THR A 2 9.91 5.72 9.15
CA THR A 2 10.11 4.48 9.91
C THR A 2 11.24 3.64 9.31
N SER A 3 11.97 2.91 10.16
CA SER A 3 13.01 1.95 9.75
C SER A 3 12.37 0.74 9.05
N LYS A 4 13.10 0.09 8.13
CA LYS A 4 12.65 -1.10 7.41
C LYS A 4 12.18 -2.24 8.32
N GLN A 5 12.82 -2.42 9.48
CA GLN A 5 12.44 -3.47 10.43
C GLN A 5 11.15 -3.11 11.18
N THR A 6 10.96 -1.84 11.53
CA THR A 6 9.80 -1.37 12.28
C THR A 6 8.62 -0.97 11.39
N SER A 7 8.82 -0.84 10.08
CA SER A 7 7.76 -0.48 9.12
C SER A 7 6.75 -1.61 8.96
N ILE A 8 7.19 -2.88 8.94
CA ILE A 8 6.28 -4.03 8.82
C ILE A 8 5.31 -4.08 10.00
N GLU A 9 5.83 -3.97 11.23
CA GLU A 9 5.00 -3.96 12.44
C GLU A 9 4.06 -2.75 12.49
N SER A 10 4.56 -1.59 12.07
CA SER A 10 3.75 -0.37 11.97
C SER A 10 2.59 -0.52 10.98
N VAL A 11 2.83 -1.15 9.83
CA VAL A 11 1.82 -1.43 8.82
C VAL A 11 0.81 -2.42 9.36
N LEU A 12 1.24 -3.52 9.98
CA LEU A 12 0.32 -4.50 10.58
C LEU A 12 -0.56 -3.87 11.67
N LYS A 13 0.01 -3.00 12.50
CA LYS A 13 -0.75 -2.27 13.53
C LYS A 13 -1.79 -1.33 12.90
N ARG A 14 -1.48 -0.74 11.74
CA ARG A 14 -2.42 0.09 10.97
C ARG A 14 -3.49 -0.76 10.29
N MET A 15 -3.12 -1.88 9.68
CA MET A 15 -4.04 -2.81 9.02
C MET A 15 -5.13 -3.30 9.98
N LYS A 16 -4.79 -3.62 11.23
CA LYS A 16 -5.75 -3.99 12.28
C LYS A 16 -6.78 -2.89 12.61
N LYS A 17 -6.51 -1.65 12.23
CA LYS A 17 -7.39 -0.49 12.46
C LYS A 17 -8.03 0.01 11.17
N LEU A 18 -7.68 -0.55 10.01
CA LEU A 18 -8.24 -0.13 8.73
C LEU A 18 -9.69 -0.59 8.64
N LYS A 19 -10.55 0.33 8.21
CA LYS A 19 -11.89 0.00 7.75
C LYS A 19 -11.82 -0.45 6.29
N VAL A 20 -12.81 -1.22 5.87
CA VAL A 20 -12.96 -1.62 4.46
C VAL A 20 -13.00 -0.37 3.57
N GLY A 21 -12.20 -0.37 2.50
CA GLY A 21 -11.99 0.76 1.60
C GLY A 21 -10.74 1.59 1.89
N GLN A 22 -10.29 1.64 3.15
CA GLN A 22 -9.07 2.35 3.53
C GLN A 22 -7.83 1.59 3.08
N CYS A 23 -6.72 2.31 2.93
CA CYS A 23 -5.46 1.72 2.51
C CYS A 23 -4.25 2.28 3.27
N VAL A 24 -3.16 1.52 3.23
CA VAL A 24 -1.85 1.93 3.69
C VAL A 24 -0.94 2.03 2.49
N ASP A 25 -0.51 3.25 2.18
CA ASP A 25 0.47 3.55 1.14
C ASP A 25 1.87 3.61 1.78
N MET A 26 2.74 2.72 1.32
CA MET A 26 4.15 2.71 1.67
C MET A 26 4.98 3.23 0.52
N ARG A 27 5.93 4.13 0.80
CA ARG A 27 6.81 4.68 -0.24
C ARG A 27 8.27 4.67 0.11
N SER A 28 9.08 4.52 -0.94
CA SER A 28 10.52 4.71 -0.88
C SER A 28 10.87 6.17 -0.59
N PHE A 29 12.07 6.39 -0.05
CA PHE A 29 12.55 7.75 0.19
C PHE A 29 12.63 8.59 -1.09
N LYS A 30 13.00 7.98 -2.23
CA LYS A 30 12.99 8.62 -3.54
C LYS A 30 11.59 8.73 -4.18
N ARG A 31 10.55 8.19 -3.53
CA ARG A 31 9.15 8.19 -3.99
C ARG A 31 8.90 7.56 -5.36
N ASN A 32 9.88 6.85 -5.89
CA ASN A 32 9.82 6.19 -7.20
C ASN A 32 9.33 4.73 -7.12
N ARG A 33 9.02 4.25 -5.92
CA ARG A 33 8.50 2.90 -5.64
C ARG A 33 7.49 2.98 -4.50
N SER A 34 6.36 2.32 -4.68
CA SER A 34 5.24 2.30 -3.75
C SER A 34 4.67 0.90 -3.59
N VAL A 35 4.24 0.59 -2.38
CA VAL A 35 3.46 -0.61 -2.08
C VAL A 35 2.21 -0.16 -1.35
N VAL A 36 1.04 -0.41 -1.93
CA VAL A 36 -0.26 -0.01 -1.38
C VAL A 36 -1.00 -1.25 -0.91
N ILE A 37 -1.53 -1.21 0.31
CA ILE A 37 -2.31 -2.29 0.90
C ILE A 37 -3.71 -1.78 1.19
N ILE A 38 -4.71 -2.35 0.53
CA ILE A 38 -6.11 -1.94 0.61
C ILE A 38 -6.86 -2.97 1.45
N CYS A 39 -7.67 -2.50 2.40
CA CYS A 39 -8.57 -3.35 3.17
C CYS A 39 -9.84 -3.61 2.37
N CYS A 40 -10.05 -4.85 1.93
CA CYS A 40 -11.23 -5.27 1.16
C CYS A 40 -12.26 -6.00 2.03
N GLY A 41 -11.90 -6.43 3.24
CA GLY A 41 -12.76 -7.16 4.17
C GLY A 41 -12.06 -7.40 5.52
N GLU A 42 -12.67 -8.22 6.39
CA GLU A 42 -12.19 -8.43 7.77
C GLU A 42 -10.80 -9.09 7.85
N ASP A 43 -10.50 -10.03 6.94
CA ASP A 43 -9.15 -10.59 6.74
C ASP A 43 -8.82 -10.72 5.25
N SER A 44 -9.36 -9.79 4.44
CA SER A 44 -9.10 -9.73 3.00
C SER A 44 -8.43 -8.41 2.66
N PHE A 45 -7.20 -8.51 2.17
CA PHE A 45 -6.39 -7.38 1.77
C PHE A 45 -5.96 -7.53 0.31
N ARG A 46 -5.95 -6.41 -0.40
CA ARG A 46 -5.34 -6.31 -1.73
C ARG A 46 -4.01 -5.58 -1.61
N VAL A 47 -2.95 -6.19 -2.10
CA VAL A 47 -1.61 -5.58 -2.12
C VAL A 47 -1.26 -5.24 -3.55
N VAL A 48 -0.86 -4.00 -3.78
CA VAL A 48 -0.42 -3.49 -5.08
C VAL A 48 1.02 -3.04 -4.91
N GLU A 49 1.95 -3.75 -5.54
CA GLU A 49 3.34 -3.30 -5.71
C GLU A 49 3.43 -2.49 -6.99
N ASP A 50 4.05 -1.33 -6.88
CA ASP A 50 4.39 -0.51 -8.03
C ASP A 50 5.75 0.13 -7.83
N GLY A 51 6.78 -0.53 -8.35
CA GLY A 51 8.14 -0.03 -8.32
C GLY A 51 9.02 -0.69 -9.38
N PHE A 52 9.82 -1.69 -8.99
CA PHE A 52 10.58 -2.43 -10.02
C PHE A 52 9.70 -3.47 -10.73
N TYR A 53 8.80 -4.10 -9.98
CA TYR A 53 7.74 -4.95 -10.51
C TYR A 53 6.40 -4.25 -10.29
N GLN A 54 5.43 -4.59 -11.13
CA GLN A 54 4.04 -4.17 -10.99
C GLN A 54 3.21 -5.43 -10.81
N GLU A 55 2.94 -5.78 -9.55
CA GLU A 55 2.24 -7.00 -9.18
C GLU A 55 1.08 -6.66 -8.23
N VAL A 56 -0.03 -7.37 -8.43
CA VAL A 56 -1.25 -7.21 -7.62
C VAL A 56 -1.59 -8.56 -7.02
N TRP A 57 -1.74 -8.58 -5.70
CA TRP A 57 -2.21 -9.75 -4.96
C TRP A 57 -3.55 -9.43 -4.33
N GLU A 58 -4.58 -10.16 -4.73
CA GLU A 58 -5.93 -10.03 -4.19
C GLU A 58 -6.19 -11.07 -3.09
N ASN A 59 -7.16 -10.79 -2.22
CA ASN A 59 -7.63 -11.70 -1.16
C ASN A 59 -6.50 -12.28 -0.29
N GLN A 60 -5.53 -11.44 0.07
CA GLN A 60 -4.44 -11.82 0.97
C GLN A 60 -4.87 -11.65 2.42
N THR A 61 -4.55 -12.62 3.26
CA THR A 61 -4.74 -12.53 4.71
C THR A 61 -3.60 -11.72 5.34
N ALA A 62 -3.81 -11.21 6.56
CA ALA A 62 -2.79 -10.39 7.24
C ALA A 62 -1.42 -11.09 7.37
N ASP A 63 -1.39 -12.42 7.59
CA ASP A 63 -0.13 -13.18 7.65
C ASP A 63 0.57 -13.26 6.28
N LYS A 64 -0.19 -13.48 5.21
CA LYS A 64 0.36 -13.49 3.85
C LYS A 64 0.92 -12.12 3.48
N VAL A 65 0.20 -11.04 3.80
CA VAL A 65 0.69 -9.67 3.59
C VAL A 65 1.99 -9.43 4.36
N LYS A 66 2.09 -9.88 5.62
CA LYS A 66 3.33 -9.79 6.41
C LYS A 66 4.52 -10.49 5.73
N ARG A 67 4.30 -11.69 5.17
CA ARG A 67 5.34 -12.45 4.45
C ARG A 67 5.72 -11.76 3.14
N LEU A 68 4.73 -11.33 2.36
CA LEU A 68 4.93 -10.57 1.12
C LEU A 68 5.75 -9.32 1.38
N LEU A 69 5.37 -8.52 2.39
CA LEU A 69 6.09 -7.31 2.79
C LEU A 69 7.57 -7.59 3.10
N LYS A 70 7.90 -8.68 3.80
CA LYS A 70 9.31 -9.04 4.05
C LYS A 70 10.08 -9.27 2.75
N THR A 71 9.47 -9.95 1.79
CA THR A 71 10.06 -10.22 0.48
C THR A 71 10.17 -8.95 -0.36
N LEU A 72 9.09 -8.17 -0.45
CA LEU A 72 9.03 -6.90 -1.17
C LEU A 72 10.04 -5.90 -0.61
N LEU A 73 10.14 -5.75 0.72
CA LEU A 73 11.12 -4.86 1.33
C LEU A 73 12.58 -5.28 1.10
N LYS A 74 12.84 -6.58 0.90
CA LYS A 74 14.18 -7.06 0.50
C LYS A 74 14.45 -6.83 -0.99
N LYS A 75 13.47 -7.15 -1.85
CA LYS A 75 13.58 -7.10 -3.32
C LYS A 75 13.56 -5.66 -3.84
N GLU A 76 12.60 -4.85 -3.39
CA GLU A 76 12.40 -3.47 -3.86
C GLU A 76 13.20 -2.42 -3.08
N PHE A 77 13.52 -2.68 -1.81
CA PHE A 77 14.17 -1.68 -0.95
C PHE A 77 15.55 -2.12 -0.43
N PRO A 78 16.44 -2.76 -1.23
CA PRO A 78 17.69 -3.32 -0.70
C PRO A 78 18.54 -2.28 0.03
N ARG A 79 18.62 -1.04 -0.48
CA ARG A 79 19.41 0.06 0.11
C ARG A 79 18.61 1.16 0.83
N SER A 80 17.28 1.07 0.87
CA SER A 80 16.47 2.10 1.55
C SER A 80 16.21 1.72 3.01
N ASN A 81 16.74 2.53 3.93
CA ASN A 81 16.53 2.38 5.38
C ASN A 81 15.34 3.20 5.90
N LYS A 82 14.79 4.11 5.09
CA LYS A 82 13.73 5.04 5.50
C LYS A 82 12.51 4.87 4.60
N ILE A 83 11.39 4.45 5.20
CA ILE A 83 10.11 4.23 4.51
C ILE A 83 9.09 5.25 5.04
N ARG A 84 8.29 5.81 4.12
CA ARG A 84 7.15 6.66 4.45
C ARG A 84 5.88 5.82 4.43
N LEU A 85 5.05 6.02 5.43
CA LEU A 85 3.80 5.29 5.64
C LEU A 85 2.67 6.30 5.73
N TYR A 86 1.71 6.19 4.84
CA TYR A 86 0.49 6.99 4.81
C TYR A 86 -0.69 6.05 5.01
N THR A 87 -1.61 6.43 5.90
CA THR A 87 -2.92 5.79 5.97
C THR A 87 -3.87 6.72 5.23
N LEU A 88 -4.56 6.20 4.24
CA LEU A 88 -5.45 6.95 3.36
C LEU A 88 -6.83 6.31 3.41
N ASP A 89 -7.86 7.12 3.19
CA ASP A 89 -9.24 6.65 3.28
C ASP A 89 -9.67 5.89 2.02
N SER A 90 -8.93 6.04 0.91
CA SER A 90 -9.19 5.33 -0.34
C SER A 90 -7.93 5.04 -1.17
N TYR A 91 -8.03 4.07 -2.09
CA TYR A 91 -7.00 3.82 -3.09
C TYR A 91 -6.81 4.99 -4.07
N GLU A 92 -7.88 5.72 -4.38
CA GLU A 92 -7.82 6.92 -5.21
C GLU A 92 -6.90 7.97 -4.60
N GLU A 93 -6.97 8.19 -3.28
CA GLU A 93 -6.04 9.09 -2.59
C GLU A 93 -4.60 8.61 -2.66
N ALA A 94 -4.35 7.29 -2.63
CA ALA A 94 -3.02 6.74 -2.85
C ALA A 94 -2.51 7.09 -4.25
N ASN A 95 -3.40 7.03 -5.25
CA ASN A 95 -3.09 7.37 -6.63
C ASN A 95 -2.92 8.90 -6.82
N VAL A 96 -3.72 9.75 -6.18
CA VAL A 96 -3.54 11.22 -6.21
C VAL A 96 -2.23 11.61 -5.53
N ASN A 97 -1.92 11.00 -4.39
CA ASN A 97 -0.64 11.22 -3.70
C ASN A 97 0.54 10.77 -4.58
N ARG A 98 0.33 9.82 -5.49
CA ARG A 98 1.31 9.41 -6.51
C ARG A 98 1.49 10.49 -7.58
N MET A 99 0.40 11.01 -8.13
CA MET A 99 0.41 12.05 -9.17
C MET A 99 0.96 13.39 -8.70
N ALA A 100 0.68 13.80 -7.46
CA ALA A 100 1.16 15.06 -6.87
C ALA A 100 2.70 15.14 -6.72
N HIS A 101 3.42 14.02 -6.93
CA HIS A 101 4.87 13.95 -6.76
C HIS A 101 5.64 13.45 -8.00
N GLY A 102 4.98 13.32 -9.16
CA GLY A 102 5.63 13.13 -10.47
C GLY A 102 5.25 11.82 -11.19
N ALA A 103 4.83 11.99 -12.45
CA ALA A 103 4.47 10.98 -13.45
C ALA A 103 3.13 10.26 -13.22
N GLY A 104 2.04 10.88 -13.66
CA GLY A 104 0.75 10.22 -13.84
C GLY A 104 0.79 9.18 -14.95
N ARG A 105 0.20 8.01 -14.70
CA ARG A 105 -0.30 7.10 -15.72
C ARG A 105 -1.29 6.11 -15.10
N TYR A 106 -2.42 5.97 -15.79
CA TYR A 106 -3.57 5.09 -15.57
C TYR A 106 -4.55 5.48 -14.45
N GLY A 107 -5.65 6.07 -14.90
CA GLY A 107 -6.93 5.98 -14.22
C GLY A 107 -7.59 4.65 -14.58
N GLU A 108 -8.17 4.02 -13.58
CA GLU A 108 -9.35 3.16 -13.65
C GLU A 108 -9.76 2.93 -12.20
N THR A 109 -10.76 3.70 -11.80
CA THR A 109 -11.35 3.66 -10.46
C THR A 109 -11.81 2.24 -10.14
N CYS A 110 -11.35 1.66 -9.03
CA CYS A 110 -12.08 0.55 -8.44
C CYS A 110 -13.50 1.05 -8.11
N PRO A 111 -14.57 0.31 -8.41
CA PRO A 111 -15.93 0.81 -8.27
C PRO A 111 -16.21 1.10 -6.80
N THR A 112 -16.16 2.38 -6.43
CA THR A 112 -16.73 2.86 -5.18
C THR A 112 -18.24 2.75 -5.33
N LYS A 113 -18.86 2.10 -4.35
CA LYS A 113 -20.31 1.98 -4.25
C LYS A 113 -20.95 3.35 -4.53
N LYS A 114 -21.80 3.42 -5.57
CA LYS A 114 -22.85 4.42 -5.67
C LYS A 114 -23.64 4.39 -4.35
N VAL A 115 -23.46 5.40 -3.51
CA VAL A 115 -24.50 5.77 -2.56
C VAL A 115 -25.41 6.74 -3.32
N ALA A 116 -26.57 6.22 -3.71
CA ALA A 116 -27.65 6.99 -4.28
C ALA A 116 -28.29 7.83 -3.16
N GLY A 117 -28.49 9.12 -3.43
CA GLY A 117 -29.28 10.06 -2.66
C GLY A 117 -29.91 11.03 -3.62
#